data_AF-A0A7W0ZL72-F1
#
_entry.id   AF-A0A7W0ZL72-F1
#
_cell.length_a   1.000
_cell.length_b   1.000
_cell.length_c   1.000
_cell.angle_alpha   90.00
_cell.angle_beta   90.00
_cell.angle_gamma   90.00
#
_symmetry.space_group_name_H-M   'P 1'
#
loop_
_entity.id
_entity.type
_entity.pdbx_description
1 polymer ?
#
loop_
_entity_poly.entity_id
_entity_poly.type
_entity_poly.pdbx_seq_one_letter_code
_entity_poly.pdbx_strand_id
1 'polypeptide(L)'
;MFALLFAAHTLFLWMFLAAEGLERMAEAGRISGSLAVDTKAIAYGFAAEWRHGMAGGWPLYMPGFFATAIATWVWSCGRPLRRLLAEGITVMALAALTAKLFAHIGTRYIIEAFEHQTNLQCEGVLLGSTVVGSGLGLYTLLTWSTVIIAGQRAVASRSVWPLWLPVVLNVVLAQIRPWTVGDFTELWGRRVLQGDGVAIISLLLVPSAAAFLVWYQLKLHHALKEQTSPQRQGAEPQRIAES
;
A
#
# COMPACT_ATOMS: atom_id res chain seq x y z
N MET A 1 10.57 13.63 0.02
CA MET A 1 9.78 12.69 -0.82
C MET A 1 10.33 11.27 -0.78
N PHE A 2 11.64 11.07 -1.02
CA PHE A 2 12.27 9.75 -0.91
C PHE A 2 12.01 9.08 0.46
N ALA A 3 12.23 9.80 1.56
CA ALA A 3 11.99 9.30 2.91
C ALA A 3 10.53 8.89 3.16
N LEU A 4 9.56 9.64 2.63
CA LEU A 4 8.13 9.32 2.75
C LEU A 4 7.78 8.04 1.99
N LEU A 5 8.27 7.90 0.75
CA LEU A 5 8.09 6.68 -0.04
C LEU A 5 8.74 5.47 0.63
N PHE A 6 9.96 5.64 1.12
CA PHE A 6 10.68 4.61 1.86
C PHE A 6 9.92 4.16 3.11
N ALA A 7 9.45 5.10 3.94
CA ALA A 7 8.69 4.78 5.14
C ALA A 7 7.38 4.06 4.80
N ALA A 8 6.64 4.52 3.78
CA ALA A 8 5.41 3.90 3.34
C ALA A 8 5.62 2.48 2.79
N HIS A 9 6.62 2.27 1.93
CA HIS A 9 6.98 0.96 1.40
C HIS A 9 7.46 0.01 2.51
N THR A 10 8.22 0.53 3.48
CA THR A 10 8.71 -0.24 4.63
C THR A 10 7.54 -0.69 5.48
N LEU A 11 6.60 0.21 5.82
CA LEU A 11 5.39 -0.13 6.57
C LEU A 11 4.58 -1.19 5.84
N PHE A 12 4.33 -0.99 4.54
CA PHE A 12 3.60 -1.95 3.71
C PHE A 12 4.26 -3.34 3.79
N LEU A 13 5.53 -3.45 3.43
CA LEU A 13 6.23 -4.74 3.42
C LEU A 13 6.33 -5.35 4.81
N TRP A 14 6.56 -4.53 5.84
CA TRP A 14 6.62 -4.99 7.23
C TRP A 14 5.31 -5.67 7.66
N MET A 15 4.14 -5.10 7.32
CA MET A 15 2.85 -5.74 7.61
C MET A 15 2.71 -7.11 6.92
N PHE A 16 3.16 -7.24 5.66
CA PHE A 16 3.12 -8.51 4.94
C PHE A 16 4.07 -9.57 5.53
N LEU A 17 5.30 -9.18 5.82
CA LEU A 17 6.34 -10.07 6.34
C LEU A 17 6.06 -10.47 7.80
N ALA A 18 5.52 -9.57 8.60
CA ALA A 18 5.11 -9.85 9.98
C ALA A 18 4.03 -10.94 10.04
N ALA A 19 3.00 -10.80 9.20
CA ALA A 19 1.87 -11.71 9.13
C ALA A 19 2.23 -13.12 8.62
N GLU A 20 3.23 -13.22 7.73
CA GLU A 20 3.74 -14.52 7.27
C GLU A 20 4.24 -15.36 8.45
N GLY A 21 4.82 -14.75 9.48
CA GLY A 21 5.27 -15.49 10.66
C GLY A 21 4.15 -16.28 11.35
N LEU A 22 2.95 -15.70 11.46
CA LEU A 22 1.77 -16.38 12.01
C LEU A 22 1.30 -17.53 11.11
N GLU A 23 1.26 -17.31 9.79
CA GLU A 23 0.89 -18.37 8.82
C GLU A 23 1.83 -19.56 8.91
N ARG A 24 3.13 -19.29 9.04
CA ARG A 24 4.13 -20.36 9.20
C ARG A 24 3.99 -21.12 10.51
N MET A 25 3.60 -20.44 11.60
CA MET A 25 3.29 -21.13 12.85
C MET A 25 2.10 -22.08 12.68
N ALA A 26 1.08 -21.64 11.94
CA ALA A 26 -0.07 -22.48 11.58
C ALA A 26 0.33 -23.67 10.71
N GLU A 27 1.15 -23.46 9.67
CA GLU A 27 1.67 -24.53 8.80
C GLU A 27 2.50 -25.56 9.55
N ALA A 28 3.26 -25.11 10.56
CA ALA A 28 4.08 -25.96 11.40
C ALA A 28 3.27 -26.70 12.49
N GLY A 29 1.94 -26.53 12.55
CA GLY A 29 1.10 -27.14 13.58
C GLY A 29 1.36 -26.59 14.99
N ARG A 30 1.86 -25.35 15.09
CA ARG A 30 2.28 -24.72 16.34
C ARG A 30 1.20 -23.85 16.98
N ILE A 31 -0.06 -24.05 16.58
CA ILE A 31 -1.20 -23.33 17.14
C ILE A 31 -2.10 -24.33 17.84
N SER A 32 -2.15 -24.24 19.16
CA SER A 32 -2.99 -25.08 20.01
C SER A 32 -4.36 -24.44 20.23
N GLY A 33 -5.41 -25.26 20.11
CA GLY A 33 -6.81 -24.90 20.33
C GLY A 33 -7.64 -26.14 20.68
N SER A 34 -8.94 -25.97 20.88
CA SER A 34 -9.83 -27.12 21.06
C SER A 34 -9.90 -27.97 19.78
N LEU A 35 -10.06 -29.30 19.92
CA LEU A 35 -10.02 -30.30 18.84
C LEU A 35 -11.00 -30.05 17.67
N ALA A 36 -12.01 -29.19 17.85
CA ALA A 36 -13.04 -28.90 16.86
C ALA A 36 -12.77 -27.64 16.00
N VAL A 37 -11.69 -26.91 16.26
CA VAL A 37 -11.44 -25.61 15.63
C VAL A 37 -10.37 -25.74 14.54
N ASP A 38 -10.67 -25.25 13.33
CA ASP A 38 -9.69 -25.12 12.25
C ASP A 38 -8.74 -23.95 12.54
N THR A 39 -7.74 -24.22 13.38
CA THR A 39 -6.75 -23.22 13.81
C THR A 39 -5.97 -22.63 12.64
N LYS A 40 -5.77 -23.40 11.56
CA LYS A 40 -5.09 -22.95 10.36
C LYS A 40 -5.93 -21.92 9.62
N ALA A 41 -7.20 -22.20 9.34
CA ALA A 41 -8.08 -21.23 8.68
C ALA A 41 -8.19 -19.91 9.46
N ILE A 42 -8.30 -19.99 10.80
CA ILE A 42 -8.36 -18.81 11.66
C ILE A 42 -7.06 -18.00 11.60
N ALA A 43 -5.90 -18.65 11.71
CA ALA A 43 -4.60 -17.98 11.67
C ALA A 43 -4.36 -17.27 10.33
N TYR A 44 -4.70 -17.90 9.21
CA TYR A 44 -4.57 -17.27 7.90
C TYR A 44 -5.57 -16.13 7.70
N GLY A 45 -6.82 -16.29 8.16
CA GLY A 45 -7.82 -15.22 8.17
C GLY A 45 -7.31 -14.01 8.94
N PHE A 46 -6.80 -14.23 10.16
CA PHE A 46 -6.23 -13.17 10.99
C PHE A 46 -5.00 -12.51 10.34
N ALA A 47 -4.08 -13.30 9.78
CA ALA A 47 -2.91 -12.79 9.06
C ALA A 47 -3.32 -11.93 7.86
N ALA A 48 -4.38 -12.32 7.16
CA ALA A 48 -4.92 -11.59 6.04
C ALA A 48 -5.60 -10.28 6.49
N GLU A 49 -6.40 -10.30 7.56
CA GLU A 49 -7.00 -9.11 8.17
C GLU A 49 -5.94 -8.14 8.70
N TRP A 50 -4.90 -8.64 9.36
CA TRP A 50 -3.78 -7.85 9.88
C TRP A 50 -3.10 -7.03 8.79
N ARG A 51 -2.77 -7.64 7.64
CA ARG A 51 -2.16 -6.95 6.48
C ARG A 51 -2.99 -5.78 5.98
N HIS A 52 -4.30 -5.85 6.21
CA HIS A 52 -5.27 -4.83 5.82
C HIS A 52 -5.77 -4.02 7.01
N GLY A 53 -5.10 -4.05 8.16
CA GLY A 53 -5.50 -3.27 9.34
C GLY A 53 -6.90 -3.59 9.88
N MET A 54 -7.45 -4.75 9.56
CA MET A 54 -8.77 -5.20 10.02
C MET A 54 -8.69 -6.04 11.30
N ALA A 55 -7.49 -6.49 11.69
CA ALA A 55 -7.23 -7.19 12.95
C ALA A 55 -6.14 -6.48 13.74
N GLY A 56 -6.06 -6.71 15.04
CA GLY A 56 -4.98 -6.16 15.87
C GLY A 56 -5.08 -4.67 16.20
N GLY A 57 -6.28 -4.07 16.11
CA GLY A 57 -6.57 -2.74 16.67
C GLY A 57 -6.04 -1.56 15.86
N TRP A 58 -5.80 -1.71 14.56
CA TRP A 58 -5.37 -0.59 13.72
C TRP A 58 -6.44 0.50 13.63
N PRO A 59 -6.05 1.80 13.66
CA PRO A 59 -6.99 2.91 13.59
C PRO A 59 -7.53 3.18 12.17
N LEU A 60 -7.06 2.43 11.17
CA LEU A 60 -7.44 2.57 9.78
C LEU A 60 -7.31 1.22 9.07
N TYR A 61 -8.24 0.92 8.17
CA TYR A 61 -8.12 -0.23 7.28
C TYR A 61 -7.17 0.08 6.12
N MET A 62 -6.47 -0.94 5.66
CA MET A 62 -5.44 -0.91 4.62
C MET A 62 -4.36 0.17 4.82
N PRO A 63 -3.80 0.36 6.03
CA PRO A 63 -2.94 1.51 6.34
C PRO A 63 -1.68 1.54 5.47
N GLY A 64 -1.06 0.38 5.21
CA GLY A 64 0.07 0.26 4.29
C GLY A 64 -0.27 0.66 2.85
N PHE A 65 -1.45 0.30 2.36
CA PHE A 65 -1.90 0.66 1.00
C PHE A 65 -2.15 2.16 0.88
N PHE A 66 -2.81 2.77 1.89
CA PHE A 66 -3.05 4.20 1.95
C PHE A 66 -1.75 5.01 1.98
N ALA A 67 -0.85 4.66 2.91
CA ALA A 67 0.45 5.33 3.02
C ALA A 67 1.22 5.23 1.69
N THR A 68 1.24 4.04 1.09
CA THR A 68 1.91 3.81 -0.19
C THR A 68 1.25 4.59 -1.32
N ALA A 69 -0.08 4.68 -1.37
CA ALA A 69 -0.80 5.41 -2.42
C ALA A 69 -0.46 6.90 -2.40
N ILE A 70 -0.54 7.53 -1.23
CA ILE A 70 -0.21 8.95 -1.05
C ILE A 70 1.26 9.18 -1.37
N ALA A 71 2.17 8.40 -0.78
CA ALA A 71 3.60 8.57 -0.97
C ALA A 71 4.01 8.37 -2.44
N THR A 72 3.48 7.34 -3.09
CA THR A 72 3.74 7.03 -4.50
C THR A 72 3.21 8.14 -5.40
N TRP A 73 1.99 8.62 -5.18
CA TRP A 73 1.39 9.70 -5.99
C TRP A 73 2.22 10.98 -5.92
N VAL A 74 2.55 11.44 -4.71
CA VAL A 74 3.33 12.68 -4.54
C VAL A 74 4.74 12.51 -5.08
N TRP A 75 5.38 11.36 -4.84
CA TRP A 75 6.70 11.08 -5.38
C TRP A 75 6.71 11.00 -6.90
N SER A 76 5.70 10.40 -7.55
CA SER A 76 5.72 10.19 -8.99
C SER A 76 5.35 11.41 -9.84
N CYS A 77 4.70 12.41 -9.22
CA CYS A 77 4.16 13.57 -9.92
C CYS A 77 5.23 14.33 -10.72
N GLY A 78 4.98 14.51 -12.03
CA GLY A 78 5.86 15.27 -12.93
C GLY A 78 7.22 14.63 -13.24
N ARG A 79 7.49 13.39 -12.79
CA ARG A 79 8.80 12.75 -12.98
C ARG A 79 8.89 11.87 -14.23
N PRO A 80 10.04 11.85 -14.93
CA PRO A 80 10.23 10.99 -16.08
C PRO A 80 10.34 9.52 -15.67
N LEU A 81 9.89 8.60 -16.54
CA LEU A 81 9.83 7.16 -16.27
C LEU A 81 11.18 6.58 -15.81
N ARG A 82 12.29 6.97 -16.47
CA ARG A 82 13.63 6.47 -16.11
C ARG A 82 13.98 6.75 -14.65
N ARG A 83 13.65 7.95 -14.16
CA ARG A 83 13.90 8.36 -12.78
C ARG A 83 12.99 7.60 -11.81
N LEU A 84 11.73 7.39 -12.17
CA LEU A 84 10.81 6.56 -11.38
C LEU A 84 11.34 5.14 -11.22
N LEU A 85 11.83 4.52 -12.30
CA LEU A 85 12.37 3.17 -12.24
C LEU A 85 13.62 3.10 -11.37
N ALA A 86 14.61 3.97 -11.59
CA ALA A 86 15.86 3.94 -10.84
C ALA A 86 15.67 4.21 -9.34
N GLU A 87 14.95 5.28 -8.99
CA GLU A 87 14.66 5.60 -7.58
C GLU A 87 13.71 4.57 -6.95
N GLY A 88 12.69 4.11 -7.70
CA GLY A 88 11.70 3.17 -7.20
C GLY A 88 12.29 1.80 -6.87
N ILE A 89 13.17 1.26 -7.73
CA ILE A 89 13.91 0.02 -7.46
C ILE A 89 14.76 0.18 -6.20
N THR A 90 15.48 1.30 -6.08
CA THR A 90 16.34 1.58 -4.93
C THR A 90 15.54 1.64 -3.63
N VAL A 91 14.44 2.41 -3.62
CA VAL A 91 13.57 2.53 -2.43
C VAL A 91 12.95 1.20 -2.05
N MET A 92 12.47 0.44 -3.03
CA MET A 92 11.86 -0.87 -2.79
C MET A 92 12.86 -1.88 -2.23
N ALA A 93 14.08 -1.92 -2.73
CA ALA A 93 15.14 -2.77 -2.19
C ALA A 93 15.47 -2.41 -0.73
N LEU A 94 15.69 -1.11 -0.45
CA LEU A 94 15.96 -0.64 0.92
C LEU A 94 14.79 -0.91 1.87
N ALA A 95 13.56 -0.67 1.42
CA ALA A 95 12.35 -0.91 2.20
C ALA A 95 12.17 -2.40 2.50
N ALA A 96 12.45 -3.29 1.55
CA ALA A 96 12.37 -4.73 1.75
C ALA A 96 13.42 -5.23 2.77
N LEU A 97 14.66 -4.74 2.66
CA LEU A 97 15.70 -5.06 3.64
C LEU A 97 15.30 -4.58 5.04
N THR A 98 14.83 -3.35 5.15
CA THR A 98 14.40 -2.76 6.42
C THR A 98 13.22 -3.53 7.00
N ALA A 99 12.15 -3.72 6.22
CA ALA A 99 10.99 -4.48 6.62
C ALA A 99 11.35 -5.90 7.08
N LYS A 100 12.28 -6.57 6.39
CA LYS A 100 12.76 -7.91 6.76
C LYS A 100 13.53 -7.90 8.08
N LEU A 101 14.39 -6.92 8.32
CA LEU A 101 15.10 -6.77 9.58
C LEU A 101 14.12 -6.58 10.75
N PHE A 102 13.06 -5.80 10.57
CA PHE A 102 12.06 -5.52 11.61
C PHE A 102 10.87 -6.50 11.62
N ALA A 103 10.81 -7.47 10.70
CA ALA A 103 9.68 -8.39 10.58
C ALA A 103 9.45 -9.19 11.86
N HIS A 104 10.53 -9.62 12.53
CA HIS A 104 10.45 -10.39 13.78
C HIS A 104 9.71 -9.66 14.91
N ILE A 105 9.84 -8.32 15.00
CA ILE A 105 9.10 -7.50 15.96
C ILE A 105 7.62 -7.49 15.60
N GLY A 106 7.30 -7.34 14.31
CA GLY A 106 5.91 -7.40 13.84
C GLY A 106 5.27 -8.77 14.05
N THR A 107 6.02 -9.86 13.86
CA THR A 107 5.55 -11.23 14.11
C THR A 107 5.22 -11.46 15.58
N ARG A 108 5.97 -10.88 16.52
CA ARG A 108 5.61 -10.93 17.95
C ARG A 108 4.29 -10.23 18.20
N TYR A 109 4.16 -9.00 17.71
CA TYR A 109 2.96 -8.21 17.93
C TYR A 109 1.70 -8.85 17.32
N ILE A 110 1.78 -9.38 16.10
CA ILE A 110 0.64 -10.07 15.48
C ILE A 110 0.26 -11.33 16.25
N ILE A 111 1.23 -12.09 16.78
CA ILE A 111 0.94 -13.28 17.59
C ILE A 111 0.26 -12.89 18.90
N GLU A 112 0.79 -11.91 19.63
CA GLU A 112 0.15 -11.42 20.86
C GLU A 112 -1.30 -10.95 20.60
N ALA A 113 -1.51 -10.22 19.51
CA ALA A 113 -2.85 -9.78 19.11
C ALA A 113 -3.76 -10.95 18.71
N PHE A 114 -3.21 -11.95 18.02
CA PHE A 114 -3.92 -13.16 17.61
C PHE A 114 -4.36 -13.99 18.82
N GLU A 115 -3.44 -14.27 19.75
CA GLU A 115 -3.72 -15.04 20.96
C GLU A 115 -4.78 -14.35 21.82
N HIS A 116 -4.67 -13.03 21.99
CA HIS A 116 -5.64 -12.23 22.72
C HIS A 116 -7.04 -12.24 22.08
N GLN A 117 -7.14 -12.18 20.74
CA GLN A 117 -8.43 -12.08 20.04
C GLN A 117 -9.11 -13.43 19.80
N THR A 118 -8.33 -14.50 19.68
CA THR A 118 -8.84 -15.83 19.32
C THR A 118 -8.86 -16.80 20.50
N ASN A 119 -8.17 -16.50 21.59
CA ASN A 119 -7.88 -17.42 22.71
C ASN A 119 -7.14 -18.70 22.28
N LEU A 120 -6.52 -18.70 21.10
CA LEU A 120 -5.59 -19.75 20.66
C LEU A 120 -4.19 -19.42 21.16
N GLN A 121 -3.32 -20.42 21.32
CA GLN A 121 -1.93 -20.21 21.75
C GLN A 121 -0.95 -20.64 20.66
N CYS A 122 0.11 -19.85 20.46
CA CYS A 122 1.20 -20.14 19.53
C CYS A 122 2.41 -20.67 20.31
N GLU A 123 2.81 -21.92 20.04
CA GLU A 123 3.89 -22.58 20.77
C GLU A 123 5.22 -22.59 20.01
N GLY A 124 6.34 -22.48 20.74
CA GLY A 124 7.68 -22.69 20.20
C GLY A 124 8.32 -21.44 19.56
N VAL A 125 9.36 -21.68 18.75
CA VAL A 125 10.20 -20.59 18.20
C VAL A 125 9.48 -19.86 17.07
N LEU A 126 9.46 -18.52 17.16
CA LEU A 126 8.91 -17.67 16.10
C LEU A 126 9.57 -17.94 14.75
N LEU A 127 8.73 -18.21 13.75
CA LEU A 127 9.18 -18.43 12.38
C LEU A 127 9.19 -17.08 11.65
N GLY A 128 10.35 -16.71 11.10
CA GLY A 128 10.50 -15.48 10.32
C GLY A 128 9.92 -15.60 8.91
N SER A 129 10.01 -14.52 8.12
CA SER A 129 9.57 -14.54 6.72
C SER A 129 10.46 -15.41 5.82
N THR A 130 9.86 -16.00 4.79
CA THR A 130 10.57 -16.77 3.76
C THR A 130 10.93 -15.90 2.56
N VAL A 131 11.74 -16.45 1.66
CA VAL A 131 12.02 -15.82 0.36
C VAL A 131 10.73 -15.72 -0.47
N VAL A 132 9.86 -16.74 -0.41
CA VAL A 132 8.59 -16.78 -1.16
C VAL A 132 7.64 -15.69 -0.65
N GLY A 133 7.41 -15.61 0.65
CA GLY A 133 6.54 -14.58 1.23
C GLY A 133 7.07 -13.16 1.01
N SER A 134 8.40 -12.99 1.04
CA SER A 134 9.04 -11.73 0.65
C SER A 134 8.77 -11.37 -0.82
N GLY A 135 8.87 -12.35 -1.73
CA GLY A 135 8.55 -12.19 -3.14
C GLY A 135 7.09 -11.77 -3.37
N LEU A 136 6.14 -12.43 -2.68
CA LEU A 136 4.72 -12.09 -2.76
C LEU A 136 4.43 -10.68 -2.22
N GLY A 137 5.04 -10.29 -1.10
CA GLY A 137 4.91 -8.94 -0.55
C GLY A 137 5.44 -7.87 -1.51
N LEU A 138 6.64 -8.08 -2.06
CA LEU A 138 7.25 -7.21 -3.07
C LEU A 138 6.40 -7.08 -4.34
N TYR A 139 5.91 -8.20 -4.86
CA TYR A 139 5.08 -8.20 -6.06
C TYR A 139 3.75 -7.47 -5.84
N THR A 140 3.18 -7.58 -4.63
CA THR A 140 1.95 -6.87 -4.27
C THR A 140 2.20 -5.37 -4.14
N LEU A 141 3.31 -4.97 -3.51
CA LEU A 141 3.72 -3.57 -3.44
C LEU A 141 3.92 -3.00 -4.84
N LEU A 142 4.65 -3.71 -5.71
CA LEU A 142 4.89 -3.31 -7.09
C LEU A 142 3.58 -3.13 -7.86
N THR A 143 2.67 -4.10 -7.75
CA THR A 143 1.35 -4.06 -8.40
C THR A 143 0.57 -2.83 -7.95
N TRP A 144 0.53 -2.59 -6.63
CA TRP A 144 -0.15 -1.43 -6.06
C TRP A 144 0.47 -0.11 -6.48
N SER A 145 1.79 0.08 -6.34
CA SER A 145 2.49 1.29 -6.79
C SER A 145 2.27 1.54 -8.29
N THR A 146 2.20 0.47 -9.09
CA THR A 146 1.90 0.59 -10.53
C THR A 146 0.49 1.10 -10.78
N VAL A 147 -0.52 0.63 -10.04
CA VAL A 147 -1.90 1.17 -10.11
C VAL A 147 -1.89 2.69 -9.87
N ILE A 148 -1.17 3.14 -8.84
CA ILE A 148 -1.12 4.56 -8.46
C ILE A 148 -0.43 5.40 -9.54
N ILE A 149 0.75 4.98 -10.01
CA ILE A 149 1.49 5.69 -11.07
C ILE A 149 0.70 5.70 -12.38
N ALA A 150 0.12 4.56 -12.75
CA ALA A 150 -0.72 4.44 -13.94
C ALA A 150 -1.96 5.33 -13.85
N GLY A 151 -2.65 5.35 -12.72
CA GLY A 151 -3.80 6.22 -12.47
C GLY A 151 -3.44 7.69 -12.58
N GLN A 152 -2.34 8.11 -11.95
CA GLN A 152 -1.85 9.49 -12.06
C GLN A 152 -1.52 9.87 -13.51
N ARG A 153 -0.89 8.96 -14.26
CA ARG A 153 -0.58 9.18 -15.67
C ARG A 153 -1.83 9.22 -16.52
N ALA A 154 -2.79 8.34 -16.28
CA ALA A 154 -4.07 8.31 -16.97
C ALA A 154 -4.83 9.63 -16.82
N VAL A 155 -4.86 10.19 -15.60
CA VAL A 155 -5.41 11.52 -15.32
C VAL A 155 -4.64 12.61 -16.06
N ALA A 156 -3.31 12.60 -16.00
CA ALA A 156 -2.48 13.62 -16.65
C ALA A 156 -2.61 13.61 -18.19
N SER A 157 -2.63 12.42 -18.81
CA SER A 157 -2.72 12.24 -20.25
C SER A 157 -4.15 12.15 -20.78
N ARG A 158 -5.16 12.18 -19.90
CA ARG A 158 -6.58 11.93 -20.23
C ARG A 158 -6.77 10.65 -21.07
N SER A 159 -6.10 9.57 -20.67
CA SER A 159 -6.09 8.32 -21.42
C SER A 159 -6.12 7.13 -20.48
N VAL A 160 -6.88 6.10 -20.84
CA VAL A 160 -6.96 4.86 -20.05
C VAL A 160 -5.81 3.90 -20.33
N TRP A 161 -5.02 4.13 -21.39
CA TRP A 161 -3.94 3.23 -21.80
C TRP A 161 -2.95 2.84 -20.69
N PRO A 162 -2.50 3.75 -19.81
CA PRO A 162 -1.60 3.39 -18.71
C PRO A 162 -2.19 2.34 -17.75
N LEU A 163 -3.52 2.19 -17.69
CA LEU A 163 -4.21 1.28 -16.79
C LEU A 163 -4.17 -0.19 -17.23
N TRP A 164 -3.75 -0.49 -18.47
CA TRP A 164 -3.62 -1.89 -18.90
C TRP A 164 -2.54 -2.66 -18.15
N LEU A 165 -1.41 -2.00 -17.85
CA LEU A 165 -0.33 -2.63 -17.10
C LEU A 165 -0.78 -3.10 -15.70
N PRO A 166 -1.41 -2.27 -14.85
CA PRO A 166 -1.89 -2.75 -13.57
C PRO A 166 -2.98 -3.82 -13.69
N VAL A 167 -3.80 -3.84 -14.75
CA VAL A 167 -4.75 -4.93 -14.99
C VAL A 167 -4.01 -6.27 -15.14
N VAL A 168 -3.00 -6.33 -16.01
CA VAL A 168 -2.17 -7.53 -16.20
C VAL A 168 -1.50 -7.96 -14.90
N LEU A 169 -0.90 -7.01 -14.17
CA LEU A 169 -0.23 -7.32 -12.90
C LEU A 169 -1.20 -7.88 -11.85
N ASN A 170 -2.44 -7.36 -11.79
CA ASN A 170 -3.47 -7.86 -10.88
C ASN A 170 -3.98 -9.26 -11.27
N VAL A 171 -4.08 -9.58 -12.56
CA VAL A 171 -4.40 -10.94 -13.01
C VAL A 171 -3.35 -11.92 -12.51
N VAL A 172 -2.06 -11.61 -12.68
CA VAL A 172 -0.98 -12.44 -12.15
C VAL A 172 -1.02 -12.50 -10.62
N LEU A 173 -1.29 -11.38 -9.95
CA LEU A 173 -1.40 -11.33 -8.49
C LEU A 173 -2.50 -12.25 -7.97
N ALA A 174 -3.64 -12.31 -8.66
CA ALA A 174 -4.77 -13.17 -8.32
C ALA A 174 -4.47 -14.67 -8.49
N GLN A 175 -3.54 -15.04 -9.38
CA GLN A 175 -3.13 -16.44 -9.56
C GLN A 175 -2.15 -16.94 -8.49
N ILE A 176 -1.35 -16.03 -7.92
CA ILE A 176 -0.31 -16.39 -6.95
C ILE A 176 -0.73 -16.19 -5.49
N ARG A 177 -1.85 -15.50 -5.23
CA ARG A 177 -2.37 -15.31 -3.88
C ARG A 177 -3.57 -16.24 -3.63
N PRO A 178 -3.60 -16.93 -2.48
CA PRO A 178 -4.75 -17.74 -2.08
C PRO A 178 -6.00 -16.90 -1.72
N TRP A 179 -5.86 -15.58 -1.59
CA TRP A 179 -6.92 -14.64 -1.22
C TRP A 179 -7.02 -13.56 -2.30
N THR A 180 -8.25 -13.21 -2.68
CA THR A 180 -8.53 -12.19 -3.69
C THR A 180 -8.90 -10.86 -3.03
N VAL A 181 -8.83 -9.77 -3.80
CA VAL A 181 -9.33 -8.45 -3.36
C VAL A 181 -10.83 -8.50 -3.02
N GLY A 182 -11.58 -9.41 -3.64
CA GLY A 182 -13.00 -9.64 -3.37
C GLY A 182 -13.27 -10.00 -1.91
N ASP A 183 -12.48 -10.92 -1.36
CA ASP A 183 -12.66 -11.42 0.01
C ASP A 183 -12.51 -10.30 1.05
N PHE A 184 -11.54 -9.40 0.84
CA PHE A 184 -11.29 -8.28 1.75
C PHE A 184 -12.31 -7.15 1.59
N THR A 185 -12.74 -6.87 0.36
CA THR A 185 -13.75 -5.83 0.10
C THR A 185 -15.12 -6.25 0.62
N GLU A 186 -15.46 -7.54 0.53
CA GLU A 186 -16.66 -8.07 1.15
C GLU A 186 -16.60 -7.96 2.68
N LEU A 187 -15.50 -8.39 3.30
CA LEU A 187 -15.30 -8.28 4.74
C LEU A 187 -15.41 -6.83 5.22
N TRP A 188 -14.74 -5.90 4.53
CA TRP A 188 -14.81 -4.48 4.85
C TRP A 188 -16.24 -3.95 4.69
N GLY A 189 -16.92 -4.27 3.58
CA GLY A 189 -18.32 -3.89 3.36
C GLY A 189 -19.25 -4.41 4.46
N ARG A 190 -19.06 -5.66 4.89
CA ARG A 190 -19.81 -6.25 6.00
C ARG A 190 -19.60 -5.48 7.30
N ARG A 191 -18.36 -5.09 7.63
CA ARG A 191 -18.06 -4.29 8.83
C ARG A 191 -18.65 -2.88 8.77
N VAL A 192 -18.69 -2.26 7.60
CA VAL A 192 -19.40 -0.99 7.38
C VAL A 192 -20.90 -1.16 7.68
N LEU A 193 -21.52 -2.23 7.16
CA LEU A 193 -22.94 -2.52 7.41
C LEU A 193 -23.23 -2.84 8.89
N GLN A 194 -22.24 -3.35 9.61
CA GLN A 194 -22.31 -3.60 11.07
C GLN A 194 -22.08 -2.34 11.91
N GLY A 195 -21.79 -1.19 11.29
CA GLY A 195 -21.54 0.06 12.01
C GLY A 195 -20.14 0.19 12.63
N ASP A 196 -19.15 -0.58 12.15
CA ASP A 196 -17.76 -0.41 12.57
C ASP A 196 -17.25 0.99 12.15
N GLY A 197 -16.99 1.85 13.14
CA GLY A 197 -16.54 3.22 12.91
C GLY A 197 -15.22 3.32 12.16
N VAL A 198 -14.26 2.40 12.39
CA VAL A 198 -12.98 2.38 11.68
C VAL A 198 -13.21 2.02 10.22
N ALA A 199 -14.08 1.04 9.95
CA ALA A 199 -14.45 0.64 8.61
C ALA A 199 -15.09 1.80 7.82
N ILE A 200 -16.04 2.52 8.45
CA ILE A 200 -16.73 3.67 7.87
C ILE A 200 -15.75 4.83 7.59
N ILE A 201 -14.93 5.21 8.57
CA ILE A 201 -13.93 6.28 8.40
C ILE A 201 -12.98 5.94 7.27
N SER A 202 -12.49 4.69 7.24
CA SER A 202 -11.60 4.22 6.18
C SER A 202 -12.29 4.32 4.80
N LEU A 203 -13.57 3.96 4.71
CA LEU A 203 -14.34 3.98 3.45
C LEU A 203 -14.47 5.40 2.91
N LEU A 204 -14.72 6.37 3.79
CA LEU A 204 -14.82 7.79 3.44
C LEU A 204 -13.45 8.40 3.10
N LEU A 205 -12.39 7.90 3.72
CA LEU A 205 -11.03 8.40 3.49
C LEU A 205 -10.53 8.07 2.07
N VAL A 206 -10.86 6.91 1.50
CA VAL A 206 -10.46 6.52 0.14
C VAL A 206 -10.84 7.58 -0.92
N PRO A 207 -12.14 7.89 -1.15
CA PRO A 207 -12.54 8.84 -2.17
C PRO A 207 -12.05 10.26 -1.85
N SER A 208 -12.02 10.63 -0.57
CA SER A 208 -11.57 11.95 -0.13
C SER A 208 -10.09 12.18 -0.44
N ALA A 209 -9.23 11.20 -0.10
CA ALA A 209 -7.81 11.26 -0.41
C ALA A 209 -7.57 11.25 -1.92
N ALA A 210 -8.27 10.40 -2.67
CA ALA A 210 -8.17 10.36 -4.13
C ALA A 210 -8.56 11.69 -4.78
N ALA A 211 -9.71 12.26 -4.39
CA ALA A 211 -10.18 13.55 -4.89
C ALA A 211 -9.18 14.67 -4.59
N PHE A 212 -8.64 14.71 -3.37
CA PHE A 212 -7.63 15.68 -2.98
C PHE A 212 -6.35 15.56 -3.82
N LEU A 213 -5.84 14.34 -4.02
CA LEU A 213 -4.61 14.09 -4.80
C LEU A 213 -4.77 14.48 -6.28
N VAL A 214 -5.94 14.20 -6.86
CA VAL A 214 -6.27 14.63 -8.24
C VAL A 214 -6.39 16.14 -8.32
N TRP A 215 -7.13 16.77 -7.42
CA TRP A 215 -7.27 18.23 -7.37
C TRP A 215 -5.90 18.92 -7.23
N TYR A 216 -5.06 18.43 -6.32
CA TYR A 216 -3.70 18.94 -6.12
C TYR A 216 -2.85 18.84 -7.39
N GLN A 217 -2.91 17.71 -8.09
CA GLN A 217 -2.19 17.51 -9.34
C GLN A 217 -2.67 18.48 -10.44
N LEU A 218 -3.99 18.66 -10.59
CA LEU A 218 -4.55 19.57 -11.58
C LEU A 218 -4.12 21.01 -11.31
N LYS A 219 -4.19 21.46 -10.05
CA LYS A 219 -3.75 22.80 -9.66
C LYS A 219 -2.26 23.03 -9.95
N LEU A 220 -1.41 22.04 -9.67
CA LEU A 220 0.02 22.11 -9.96
C LEU A 220 0.30 22.24 -11.46
N HIS A 221 -0.41 21.46 -12.30
CA HIS A 221 -0.28 21.56 -13.76
C HIS A 221 -0.71 22.94 -14.30
N HIS A 222 -1.78 23.53 -13.75
CA HIS A 222 -2.21 24.87 -14.12
C HIS A 222 -1.14 25.93 -13.78
N ALA A 223 -0.60 25.90 -12.55
CA ALA A 223 0.44 26.83 -12.12
C ALA A 223 1.71 26.75 -12.98
N LEU A 224 2.14 25.54 -13.35
CA LEU A 224 3.32 25.33 -14.20
C LEU A 224 3.09 25.86 -15.62
N LYS A 225 1.89 25.66 -16.20
CA LYS A 225 1.56 26.19 -17.54
C LYS A 225 1.61 27.71 -17.58
N GLU A 226 1.10 28.39 -16.55
CA GLU A 226 1.12 29.85 -16.45
C GLU A 226 2.53 30.42 -16.40
N GLN A 227 3.47 29.75 -15.73
CA GLN A 227 4.88 30.17 -15.67
C GLN A 227 5.62 29.99 -17.01
N THR A 228 5.27 28.96 -17.78
CA THR A 228 5.91 28.68 -19.08
C THR A 228 5.29 29.43 -20.26
N SER A 229 4.22 30.20 -20.04
CA SER A 229 3.56 30.94 -21.13
C SER A 229 4.40 32.17 -21.52
N PRO A 230 4.88 32.28 -22.77
CA PRO A 230 5.83 33.32 -23.21
C PRO A 230 5.31 34.77 -23.17
N GLN A 231 4.05 35.00 -22.78
CA GLN A 231 3.41 36.33 -22.80
C GLN A 231 3.86 37.31 -21.70
N ARG A 232 4.64 36.91 -20.69
CA ARG A 232 5.15 37.84 -19.66
C ARG A 232 6.54 38.41 -19.90
N GLN A 233 7.24 38.01 -20.97
CA GLN A 233 8.56 38.56 -21.30
C GLN A 233 8.53 39.61 -22.43
N GLY A 234 7.36 39.92 -23.00
CA GLY A 234 7.22 40.84 -24.13
C GLY A 234 6.64 42.23 -23.83
N ALA A 235 6.42 42.60 -22.56
CA ALA A 235 5.78 43.86 -22.20
C ALA A 235 6.69 44.76 -21.36
N GLU A 236 7.83 45.15 -21.93
CA GLU A 236 8.44 46.43 -21.59
C GLU A 236 8.99 47.06 -22.88
N PRO A 237 8.19 47.86 -23.61
CA PRO A 237 8.74 48.70 -24.64
C PRO A 237 9.65 49.72 -23.96
N GLN A 238 10.94 49.66 -24.31
CA GLN A 238 11.91 50.69 -24.03
C GLN A 238 11.28 52.06 -24.32
N ARG A 239 11.03 52.87 -23.28
CA ARG A 239 10.94 54.32 -23.46
C ARG A 239 12.35 54.79 -23.77
N ILE A 240 12.72 54.69 -25.04
CA ILE A 240 13.83 55.43 -25.61
C ILE A 240 13.42 56.91 -25.54
N ALA A 241 14.37 57.70 -25.06
CA ALA A 241 14.33 59.14 -24.94
C ALA A 241 13.85 59.81 -26.23
N GLU A 242 12.99 60.82 -26.07
CA GLU A 242 12.96 61.94 -27.01
C GLU A 242 13.35 63.20 -26.24
N SER A 243 14.45 63.75 -26.74
CA SER A 243 15.07 65.06 -26.52
C SER A 243 14.19 66.21 -26.99
#